data_AF-I6AWF8-F1
#
_entry.id   AF-I6AWF8-F1
#
_cell.length_a   1.000
_cell.length_b   1.000
_cell.length_c   1.000
_cell.angle_alpha   90.00
_cell.angle_beta   90.00
_cell.angle_gamma   90.00
#
_symmetry.space_group_name_H-M   'P 1'
#
loop_
_entity.id
_entity.type
_entity.pdbx_description
1 polymer ?
#
loop_
_entity_poly.entity_id
_entity_poly.type
_entity_poly.pdbx_seq_one_letter_code
_entity_poly.pdbx_strand_id
1 'polypeptide(L)'
;MTEADRQLLRRVADKLEVIPRMPADATDAAFARQAGHTRGFFTVKEFAAVIGNSPKYVYERIKARSVKTLKPHTRPYRIPLSEESDWNLI
;
A
#
# COMPACT_ATOMS: atom_id res chain seq x y z
N MET A 1 -7.17 -34.83 -21.79
CA MET A 1 -6.53 -34.48 -20.50
C MET A 1 -6.31 -35.77 -19.74
N THR A 2 -5.05 -36.14 -19.53
CA THR A 2 -4.65 -37.43 -18.99
C THR A 2 -4.63 -37.41 -17.46
N GLU A 3 -4.58 -38.58 -16.84
CA GLU A 3 -4.50 -38.69 -15.37
C GLU A 3 -3.19 -38.10 -14.81
N ALA A 4 -2.11 -38.14 -15.61
CA ALA A 4 -0.85 -37.47 -15.32
C ALA A 4 -0.99 -35.94 -15.28
N ASP A 5 -1.76 -35.36 -16.21
CA ASP A 5 -2.03 -33.91 -16.24
C ASP A 5 -2.79 -33.48 -14.97
N ARG A 6 -3.75 -34.29 -14.51
CA ARG A 6 -4.52 -34.01 -13.28
C ARG A 6 -3.64 -34.07 -12.02
N GLN A 7 -2.74 -35.04 -11.93
CA GLN A 7 -1.80 -35.12 -10.80
C GLN A 7 -0.80 -33.96 -10.80
N LEU A 8 -0.33 -33.55 -11.98
CA LEU A 8 0.56 -32.40 -12.11
C LEU A 8 -0.15 -31.11 -11.64
N LEU A 9 -1.39 -30.89 -12.09
CA LEU A 9 -2.18 -29.71 -11.70
C LEU A 9 -2.45 -29.65 -10.19
N ARG A 10 -2.75 -30.79 -9.55
CA ARG A 10 -2.91 -30.86 -8.08
C ARG A 10 -1.62 -30.51 -7.35
N ARG A 11 -0.48 -31.07 -7.78
CA ARG A 11 0.83 -30.76 -7.18
C ARG A 11 1.23 -29.29 -7.35
N VAL A 12 0.87 -28.66 -8.47
CA VAL A 12 1.10 -27.24 -8.71
C VAL A 12 0.20 -26.39 -7.82
N ALA A 13 -1.08 -26.74 -7.69
CA ALA A 13 -2.02 -26.06 -6.80
C ALA A 13 -1.58 -26.12 -5.33
N ASP A 14 -1.22 -27.31 -4.83
CA ASP A 14 -0.75 -27.51 -3.45
C ASP A 14 0.53 -26.69 -3.17
N LYS A 15 1.45 -26.60 -4.15
CA LYS A 15 2.66 -25.78 -3.99
C LYS A 15 2.38 -24.27 -4.03
N LEU A 16 1.36 -23.84 -4.76
CA LEU A 16 0.92 -22.43 -4.78
C LEU A 16 0.23 -22.02 -3.48
N GLU A 17 -0.48 -22.93 -2.81
CA GLU A 17 -1.09 -22.68 -1.50
C GLU A 17 -0.04 -22.53 -0.38
N VAL A 18 1.15 -23.13 -0.55
CA VAL A 18 2.27 -23.05 0.41
C VAL A 18 3.11 -21.78 0.21
N ILE A 19 2.90 -21.01 -0.86
CA ILE A 19 3.49 -19.68 -0.95
C ILE A 19 2.77 -18.84 0.12
N PRO A 20 3.47 -18.32 1.15
CA PRO A 20 2.84 -17.40 2.08
C PRO A 20 2.28 -16.28 1.23
N ARG A 21 0.95 -16.17 1.15
CA ARG A 21 0.29 -15.04 0.52
C ARG A 21 0.90 -13.82 1.19
N MET A 22 1.80 -13.12 0.50
CA MET A 22 2.20 -11.80 0.94
C MET A 22 0.88 -11.07 1.19
N PRO A 23 0.64 -10.56 2.41
CA PRO A 23 -0.61 -9.90 2.69
C PRO A 23 -0.83 -8.87 1.58
N ALA A 24 -2.00 -8.88 0.95
CA ALA A 24 -2.29 -7.99 -0.19
C ALA A 24 -1.89 -6.53 0.14
N ASP A 25 -2.06 -6.17 1.40
CA ASP A 25 -1.64 -4.92 2.02
C ASP A 25 -0.13 -4.61 1.87
N ALA A 26 0.76 -5.61 1.97
CA ALA A 26 2.20 -5.42 1.80
C ALA A 26 2.58 -5.15 0.33
N THR A 27 1.89 -5.79 -0.60
CA THR A 27 2.06 -5.56 -2.05
C THR A 27 1.56 -4.18 -2.42
N ASP A 28 0.37 -3.81 -1.95
CA ASP A 28 -0.23 -2.49 -2.19
C ASP A 28 0.60 -1.36 -1.59
N ALA A 29 1.15 -1.57 -0.38
CA ALA A 29 2.07 -0.62 0.23
C ALA A 29 3.35 -0.45 -0.62
N ALA A 30 3.95 -1.54 -1.12
CA ALA A 30 5.14 -1.46 -1.96
C ALA A 30 4.90 -0.69 -3.26
N PHE A 31 3.78 -0.96 -3.94
CA PHE A 31 3.39 -0.21 -5.15
C PHE A 31 3.10 1.26 -4.84
N ALA A 32 2.40 1.55 -3.74
CA ALA A 32 2.11 2.90 -3.31
C ALA A 32 3.40 3.69 -3.00
N ARG A 33 4.39 3.07 -2.33
CA ARG A 33 5.72 3.64 -2.12
C ARG A 33 6.36 4.00 -3.45
N GLN A 34 6.52 3.02 -4.35
CA GLN A 34 7.16 3.25 -5.64
C GLN A 34 6.48 4.38 -6.45
N ALA A 35 5.14 4.38 -6.48
CA ALA A 35 4.36 5.40 -7.18
C ALA A 35 4.56 6.80 -6.57
N GLY A 36 4.54 6.91 -5.25
CA GLY A 36 4.73 8.19 -4.55
C GLY A 36 6.14 8.75 -4.72
N HIS A 37 7.16 7.90 -4.58
CA HIS A 37 8.57 8.28 -4.82
C HIS A 37 8.81 8.75 -6.25
N THR A 38 8.21 8.06 -7.24
CA THR A 38 8.29 8.47 -8.66
C THR A 38 7.65 9.84 -8.89
N ARG A 39 6.57 10.16 -8.18
CA ARG A 39 5.82 11.42 -8.32
C ARG A 39 6.38 12.56 -7.46
N GLY A 40 7.17 12.25 -6.43
CA GLY A 40 7.66 13.20 -5.43
C GLY A 40 6.65 13.53 -4.31
N PHE A 41 5.48 12.88 -4.28
CA PHE A 41 4.48 13.03 -3.22
C PHE A 41 3.49 11.85 -3.23
N PHE A 42 2.88 11.59 -2.07
CA PHE A 42 1.79 10.63 -1.94
C PHE A 42 0.42 11.31 -2.08
N THR A 43 -0.52 10.62 -2.73
CA THR A 43 -1.94 10.90 -2.54
C THR A 43 -2.42 10.31 -1.21
N VAL A 44 -3.60 10.74 -0.76
CA VAL A 44 -4.23 10.19 0.45
C VAL A 44 -4.42 8.68 0.38
N LYS A 45 -4.78 8.12 -0.79
CA LYS A 45 -4.97 6.68 -0.96
C LYS A 45 -3.64 5.91 -0.88
N GLU A 46 -2.62 6.42 -1.55
CA GLU A 46 -1.29 5.80 -1.52
C GLU A 46 -0.70 5.86 -0.12
N PHE A 47 -0.74 7.03 0.52
CA PHE A 47 -0.22 7.18 1.87
C PHE A 47 -0.95 6.25 2.86
N ALA A 48 -2.27 6.13 2.74
CA ALA A 48 -3.06 5.20 3.55
C ALA A 48 -2.59 3.75 3.39
N ALA A 49 -2.29 3.31 2.17
CA ALA A 49 -1.72 1.98 1.90
C ALA A 49 -0.32 1.84 2.51
N VAL A 50 0.54 2.87 2.40
CA VAL A 50 1.90 2.86 2.96
C VAL A 50 1.88 2.65 4.48
N ILE A 51 0.97 3.32 5.19
CA ILE A 51 0.85 3.24 6.66
C ILE A 51 -0.15 2.17 7.15
N GLY A 52 -0.65 1.30 6.26
CA GLY A 52 -1.59 0.23 6.61
C GLY A 52 -2.91 0.71 7.23
N ASN A 53 -3.46 1.83 6.77
CA ASN A 53 -4.69 2.43 7.31
C ASN A 53 -5.70 2.79 6.20
N SER A 54 -6.88 3.27 6.62
CA SER A 54 -7.90 3.73 5.67
C SER A 54 -7.64 5.17 5.18
N PRO A 55 -8.08 5.53 3.95
CA PRO A 55 -8.01 6.92 3.48
C PRO A 55 -8.76 7.90 4.40
N LYS A 56 -9.86 7.46 5.02
CA LYS A 56 -10.62 8.26 5.99
C LYS A 56 -9.76 8.63 7.20
N TYR A 57 -8.99 7.68 7.73
CA TYR A 57 -8.06 7.93 8.82
C TYR A 57 -7.05 9.02 8.45
N VAL A 58 -6.45 8.94 7.26
CA VAL A 58 -5.51 9.96 6.77
C VAL A 58 -6.18 11.34 6.63
N TYR A 59 -7.41 11.42 6.10
CA TYR A 59 -8.14 12.69 6.03
C TYR A 59 -8.35 13.33 7.40
N GLU A 60 -8.70 12.54 8.42
CA GLU A 60 -8.86 13.07 9.78
C GLU A 60 -7.53 13.55 10.36
N ARG A 61 -6.41 12.86 10.08
CA ARG A 61 -5.07 13.32 10.50
C ARG A 61 -4.61 14.58 9.78
N ILE A 62 -4.96 14.76 8.50
CA ILE A 62 -4.71 16.02 7.77
C ILE A 62 -5.52 17.16 8.40
N LYS A 63 -6.81 16.95 8.71
CA LYS A 63 -7.65 17.95 9.38
C LYS A 63 -7.12 18.32 10.76
N ALA A 64 -6.67 17.33 11.52
CA ALA A 64 -6.03 17.50 12.83
C ALA A 64 -4.60 18.07 12.76
N ARG A 65 -4.09 18.35 11.55
CA ARG A 65 -2.72 18.85 11.29
C ARG A 65 -1.61 17.92 11.79
N SER A 66 -1.91 16.63 11.99
CA SER A 66 -0.94 15.60 12.35
C SER A 66 -0.20 15.03 11.14
N VAL A 67 -0.79 15.09 9.95
CA VAL A 67 -0.13 14.75 8.67
C VAL A 67 0.08 16.05 7.89
N LYS A 68 1.33 16.35 7.53
CA LYS A 68 1.66 17.53 6.72
C LYS A 68 1.22 17.31 5.27
N THR A 69 0.94 18.41 4.59
CA THR A 69 0.67 18.40 3.16
C THR A 69 1.41 19.56 2.50
N LEU A 70 1.86 19.37 1.27
CA LEU A 70 2.60 20.38 0.50
C LEU A 70 1.74 21.64 0.22
N LYS A 71 0.40 21.48 0.20
CA LYS A 71 -0.57 22.56 0.05
C LYS A 71 -1.75 22.33 1.02
N PRO A 72 -1.70 22.85 2.26
CA PRO A 72 -2.64 22.53 3.35
C PRO A 72 -4.10 22.87 3.11
N HIS A 73 -4.40 23.68 2.09
CA HIS A 73 -5.75 24.16 1.81
C HIS A 73 -6.23 23.87 0.39
N THR A 74 -5.47 23.09 -0.38
CA THR A 74 -5.81 22.79 -1.78
C THR A 74 -6.01 21.30 -1.95
N ARG A 75 -7.22 20.91 -2.37
CA ARG A 75 -7.50 19.55 -2.81
C ARG A 75 -7.12 19.39 -4.30
N PRO A 76 -6.63 18.21 -4.72
CA PRO A 76 -6.32 17.03 -3.90
C PRO A 76 -5.09 17.24 -3.00
N TYR A 77 -5.15 16.72 -1.78
CA TYR A 77 -4.03 16.81 -0.83
C TYR A 77 -2.81 16.06 -1.38
N ARG A 78 -1.63 16.66 -1.21
CA ARG A 78 -0.34 16.09 -1.59
C ARG A 78 0.48 15.93 -0.32
N ILE A 79 0.76 14.69 0.06
CA ILE A 79 1.49 14.36 1.28
C ILE A 79 2.97 14.22 0.90
N PRO A 80 3.89 14.95 1.55
CA PRO A 80 5.31 14.88 1.23
C PRO A 80 5.91 13.52 1.56
N LEU A 81 6.98 13.13 0.87
CA LEU A 81 7.66 11.84 1.10
C LEU A 81 8.23 11.72 2.52
N SER A 82 8.53 12.83 3.19
CA SER A 82 9.02 12.84 4.58
C SER A 82 8.02 12.19 5.57
N GLU A 83 6.72 12.29 5.29
CA GLU A 83 5.69 11.70 6.16
C GLU A 83 5.74 10.16 6.16
N GLU A 84 6.26 9.54 5.11
CA GLU A 84 6.48 8.08 5.14
C GLU A 84 7.49 7.69 6.21
N SER A 85 8.57 8.46 6.37
CA SER A 85 9.60 8.17 7.37
C SER A 85 9.09 8.48 8.79
N ASP A 86 8.35 9.58 8.96
CA ASP A 86 7.81 10.00 10.25
C ASP A 86 6.79 8.99 10.81
N TRP A 87 6.02 8.32 9.95
CA TRP A 87 4.95 7.39 10.35
C TRP A 87 5.34 5.91 10.33
N ASN A 88 6.41 5.51 9.64
CA ASN A 88 6.92 4.13 9.71
C ASN A 88 7.73 3.85 11.00
N LEU A 89 8.02 4.88 11.81
CA LEU A 89 8.77 4.77 13.07
C LEU A 89 7.88 4.55 14.32
N ILE A 90 6.55 4.56 14.15
CA ILE A 90 5.54 4.44 15.22
C ILE A 90 4.84 3.08 15.08
#